data_AF-A0A1I0FMB1-F1
#
_entry.id   AF-A0A1I0FMB1-F1
#
_cell.length_a   1.000
_cell.length_b   1.000
_cell.length_c   1.000
_cell.angle_alpha   90.00
_cell.angle_beta   90.00
_cell.angle_gamma   90.00
#
_symmetry.space_group_name_H-M   'P 1'
#
loop_
_entity.id
_entity.type
_entity.pdbx_description
1 polymer ?
#
loop_
_entity_poly.entity_id
_entity_poly.type
_entity_poly.pdbx_seq_one_letter_code
_entity_poly.pdbx_strand_id
1 'polypeptide(L)'
;MTGRTIKNGDNWFKYDNQGRLIEKRVVENGFRPRTYFYHWNALNQLVRYITSQGDEWHYQYDAFGRRIRKFQVIHHDQQVDKRPRPGPLSQPKSQPKIGCEYYYLGDPLIEEAPIYADGTVAFEHSTHWLYAPNQLTPTARYQQGELNYVITDQIGTPTELLAEDGTGRWRVKHNLWGSILKQYSVNDDDFCNLRFPGQYLDNESGLHYNRHRYYDPNTAQYLTTDPIGLAGGFNPYGYVHNPTGWIDPLGLVCCEFDSGMSRVEAARLRQAKMLQDNIGYNISPKSWEQYPSIGKNGTFVTDKEGALKYFDTKSGEINIPSSLARDI
;
A
#
# COMPACT_ATOMS: atom_id res chain seq x y z
N MET A 1 -3.72 -18.52 24.45
CA MET A 1 -2.78 -18.83 23.34
C MET A 1 -2.68 -17.60 22.46
N THR A 2 -1.48 -17.05 22.25
CA THR A 2 -1.28 -15.90 21.35
C THR A 2 -1.51 -16.35 19.91
N GLY A 3 -2.53 -15.84 19.21
CA GLY A 3 -2.95 -16.29 17.86
C GLY A 3 -1.95 -16.07 16.71
N ARG A 4 -0.68 -15.83 17.00
CA ARG A 4 0.41 -15.60 16.03
C ARG A 4 1.01 -16.90 15.52
N THR A 5 1.36 -16.92 14.24
CA THR A 5 2.03 -18.05 13.59
C THR A 5 3.51 -18.09 13.95
N ILE A 6 3.98 -19.12 14.66
CA ILE A 6 5.42 -19.33 14.91
C ILE A 6 6.07 -20.30 13.90
N LYS A 7 5.26 -21.10 13.22
CA LYS A 7 5.67 -22.07 12.20
C LYS A 7 4.54 -22.27 11.17
N ASN A 8 4.88 -22.33 9.88
CA ASN A 8 3.97 -22.68 8.79
C ASN A 8 4.71 -23.55 7.78
N GLY A 9 4.40 -24.85 7.72
CA GLY A 9 5.25 -25.83 7.04
C GLY A 9 6.66 -25.81 7.65
N ASP A 10 7.69 -25.66 6.81
CA ASP A 10 9.09 -25.54 7.24
C ASP A 10 9.54 -24.09 7.52
N ASN A 11 8.62 -23.12 7.35
CA ASN A 11 8.90 -21.72 7.59
C ASN A 11 8.74 -21.38 9.07
N TRP A 12 9.66 -20.55 9.58
CA TRP A 12 9.71 -20.13 10.98
C TRP A 12 9.59 -18.63 11.12
N PHE A 13 8.95 -18.21 12.20
CA PHE A 13 8.64 -16.81 12.47
C PHE A 13 9.02 -16.49 13.92
N LYS A 14 9.79 -15.41 14.11
CA LYS A 14 10.16 -14.92 15.45
C LYS A 14 9.58 -13.53 15.67
N TYR A 15 9.11 -13.31 16.89
CA TYR A 15 8.47 -12.07 17.30
C TYR A 15 9.21 -11.47 18.49
N ASP A 16 9.18 -10.14 18.61
CA ASP A 16 9.63 -9.46 19.80
C ASP A 16 8.63 -9.58 20.97
N ASN A 17 8.98 -8.99 22.12
CA ASN A 17 8.15 -8.99 23.32
C ASN A 17 6.84 -8.20 23.14
N GLN A 18 6.77 -7.30 22.16
CA GLN A 18 5.55 -6.56 21.80
C GLN A 18 4.69 -7.31 20.79
N GLY A 19 5.12 -8.49 20.34
CA GLY A 19 4.36 -9.32 19.42
C GLY A 19 4.48 -8.93 17.96
N ARG A 20 5.55 -8.24 17.56
CA ARG A 20 5.82 -7.87 16.16
C ARG A 20 6.79 -8.85 15.53
N LEU A 21 6.52 -9.28 14.29
CA LEU A 21 7.41 -10.17 13.55
C LEU A 21 8.76 -9.48 13.33
N ILE A 22 9.87 -10.07 13.75
CA ILE A 22 11.23 -9.51 13.60
C ILE A 22 12.11 -10.36 12.67
N GLU A 23 11.80 -11.64 12.51
CA GLU A 23 12.56 -12.55 11.65
C GLU A 23 11.61 -13.58 11.00
N LYS A 24 11.74 -13.77 9.70
CA LYS A 24 11.09 -14.85 8.94
C LYS A 24 12.17 -15.69 8.29
N ARG A 25 12.14 -17.01 8.52
CA ARG A 25 13.04 -17.97 7.88
C ARG A 25 12.22 -18.88 6.98
N VAL A 26 12.52 -18.86 5.69
CA VAL A 26 11.88 -19.67 4.66
C VAL A 26 12.79 -20.81 4.27
N VAL A 27 12.26 -22.03 4.28
CA VAL A 27 12.97 -23.24 3.88
C VAL A 27 12.25 -23.84 2.69
N GLU A 28 13.01 -24.12 1.63
CA GLU A 28 12.50 -24.69 0.39
C GLU A 28 13.44 -25.81 -0.04
N ASN A 29 12.87 -26.92 -0.49
CA ASN A 29 13.63 -28.12 -0.84
C ASN A 29 14.65 -27.80 -1.95
N GLY A 30 15.92 -28.15 -1.71
CA GLY A 30 17.01 -27.90 -2.66
C GLY A 30 17.62 -26.50 -2.60
N PHE A 31 17.11 -25.60 -1.76
CA PHE A 31 17.63 -24.24 -1.61
C PHE A 31 18.19 -24.00 -0.20
N ARG A 32 19.16 -23.09 -0.11
CA ARG A 32 19.64 -22.60 1.18
C ARG A 32 18.49 -21.84 1.88
N PRO A 33 18.30 -22.03 3.19
CA PRO A 33 17.31 -21.26 3.94
C PRO A 33 17.49 -19.76 3.74
N ARG A 34 16.40 -19.07 3.47
CA ARG A 34 16.36 -17.62 3.29
C ARG A 34 15.84 -16.97 4.55
N THR A 35 16.55 -15.98 5.07
CA THR A 35 16.15 -15.27 6.29
C THR A 35 15.89 -13.80 5.97
N TYR A 36 14.81 -13.26 6.52
CA TYR A 36 14.35 -11.90 6.32
C TYR A 36 14.21 -11.22 7.68
N PHE A 37 14.55 -9.94 7.76
CA PHE A 37 14.50 -9.17 9.01
C PHE A 37 13.56 -7.97 8.89
N TYR A 38 12.83 -7.71 9.97
CA TYR A 38 11.83 -6.65 10.06
C TYR A 38 12.14 -5.79 11.27
N HIS A 39 12.24 -4.48 11.07
CA HIS A 39 12.49 -3.53 12.15
C HIS A 39 11.35 -2.52 12.26
N TRP A 40 10.90 -2.32 13.49
CA TRP A 40 9.74 -1.52 13.81
C TRP A 40 10.15 -0.32 14.65
N ASN A 41 9.48 0.81 14.47
CA ASN A 41 9.61 1.94 15.40
C ASN A 41 8.73 1.74 16.65
N ALA A 42 8.78 2.70 17.58
CA ALA A 42 7.97 2.66 18.80
C ALA A 42 6.44 2.73 18.54
N LEU A 43 6.03 3.14 17.33
CA LEU A 43 4.65 3.28 16.90
C LEU A 43 4.13 2.03 16.15
N ASN A 44 4.86 0.91 16.20
CA ASN A 44 4.55 -0.34 15.50
C ASN A 44 4.49 -0.21 13.97
N GLN A 45 5.21 0.74 13.40
CA GLN A 45 5.36 0.90 11.95
C GLN A 45 6.66 0.25 11.49
N LEU A 46 6.59 -0.52 10.39
CA LEU A 46 7.77 -1.15 9.79
C LEU A 46 8.63 -0.05 9.18
N VAL A 47 9.83 0.17 9.68
CA VAL A 47 10.73 1.23 9.18
C VAL A 47 11.86 0.68 8.33
N ARG A 48 12.21 -0.59 8.51
CA ARG A 48 13.27 -1.26 7.73
C ARG A 48 12.95 -2.72 7.51
N TYR A 49 13.21 -3.19 6.30
CA TYR A 49 13.09 -4.59 5.89
C TYR A 49 14.37 -5.02 5.17
N ILE A 50 14.92 -6.18 5.54
CA ILE A 50 16.15 -6.72 4.95
C ILE A 50 15.84 -8.06 4.30
N THR A 51 16.14 -8.18 3.00
CA THR A 51 15.95 -9.42 2.26
C THR A 51 17.02 -10.45 2.59
N SER A 52 16.77 -11.71 2.24
CA SER A 52 17.79 -12.77 2.37
C SER A 52 19.06 -12.54 1.55
N GLN A 53 19.03 -11.64 0.57
CA GLN A 53 20.18 -11.27 -0.25
C GLN A 53 20.93 -10.04 0.29
N GLY A 54 20.41 -9.43 1.36
CA GLY A 54 21.00 -8.22 1.96
C GLY A 54 20.44 -6.91 1.40
N ASP A 55 19.44 -6.95 0.51
CA ASP A 55 18.76 -5.73 0.07
C ASP A 55 18.04 -5.10 1.25
N GLU A 56 18.27 -3.81 1.43
CA GLU A 56 17.74 -3.06 2.56
C GLU A 56 16.70 -2.05 2.07
N TRP A 57 15.48 -2.18 2.56
CA TRP A 57 14.34 -1.30 2.24
C TRP A 57 13.96 -0.48 3.45
N HIS A 58 13.73 0.82 3.23
CA HIS A 58 13.31 1.78 4.23
C HIS A 58 11.90 2.28 3.93
N TYR A 59 11.14 2.53 5.00
CA TYR A 59 9.79 3.07 4.93
C TYR A 59 9.68 4.30 5.83
N GLN A 60 9.03 5.33 5.33
CA GLN A 60 8.82 6.58 6.07
C GLN A 60 7.34 6.91 6.15
N TYR A 61 6.94 7.55 7.25
CA TYR A 61 5.55 7.82 7.60
C TYR A 61 5.38 9.28 7.98
N ASP A 62 4.19 9.80 7.75
CA ASP A 62 3.79 11.10 8.29
C ASP A 62 3.30 10.99 9.75
N ALA A 63 2.96 12.14 10.35
CA ALA A 63 2.45 12.22 11.72
C ALA A 63 1.08 11.56 11.91
N PHE A 64 0.33 11.30 10.82
CA PHE A 64 -0.95 10.60 10.85
C PHE A 64 -0.77 9.08 10.77
N GLY A 65 0.46 8.63 10.53
CA GLY A 65 0.83 7.23 10.42
C GLY A 65 0.69 6.64 9.02
N ARG A 66 0.49 7.47 7.99
CA ARG A 66 0.43 7.03 6.59
C ARG A 66 1.85 6.94 6.03
N ARG A 67 2.14 5.88 5.28
CA ARG A 67 3.44 5.69 4.63
C ARG A 67 3.60 6.65 3.46
N ILE A 68 4.51 7.62 3.58
CA ILE A 68 4.79 8.63 2.56
C ILE A 68 5.94 8.23 1.61
N ARG A 69 6.77 7.25 2.00
CA ARG A 69 7.89 6.82 1.17
C ARG A 69 8.25 5.35 1.40
N LYS A 70 8.68 4.67 0.34
CA LYS A 70 9.50 3.45 0.42
C LYS A 70 10.65 3.49 -0.55
N PHE A 71 11.82 3.00 -0.17
CA PHE A 71 12.97 2.95 -1.07
C PHE A 71 14.00 1.92 -0.62
N GLN A 72 14.72 1.34 -1.59
CA GLN A 72 15.89 0.52 -1.38
C GLN A 72 17.12 1.40 -1.13
N VAL A 73 17.92 1.07 -0.13
CA VAL A 73 19.19 1.74 0.16
C VAL A 73 20.25 1.27 -0.83
N ILE A 74 20.89 2.22 -1.51
CA ILE A 74 22.05 1.94 -2.37
C ILE A 74 23.32 2.11 -1.53
N HIS A 75 24.01 1.01 -1.25
CA HIS A 75 25.33 1.06 -0.61
C HIS A 75 26.40 1.30 -1.68
N HIS A 76 27.05 2.46 -1.64
CA HIS A 76 28.11 2.85 -2.60
C HIS A 76 29.35 1.91 -2.59
N ASP A 77 29.51 1.05 -1.59
CA ASP A 77 30.64 0.11 -1.45
C ASP A 77 30.62 -1.07 -2.45
N GLN A 78 29.58 -1.21 -3.28
CA GLN A 78 29.49 -2.25 -4.31
C GLN A 78 29.80 -1.78 -5.73
N GLN A 79 30.56 -0.68 -5.91
CA GLN A 79 31.28 -0.47 -7.17
C GLN A 79 32.50 -1.41 -7.24
N VAL A 80 32.25 -2.70 -7.44
CA VAL A 80 33.25 -3.51 -8.14
C VAL A 80 33.29 -2.95 -9.56
N ASP A 81 34.41 -2.32 -9.91
CA ASP A 81 34.81 -1.84 -11.23
C ASP A 81 34.51 -2.87 -12.34
N LYS A 82 33.25 -2.98 -12.77
CA LYS A 82 32.89 -3.61 -14.03
C LYS A 82 33.15 -2.57 -15.11
N ARG A 83 34.42 -2.41 -15.50
CA ARG A 83 34.79 -1.67 -16.71
C ARG A 83 33.88 -2.14 -17.85
N PRO A 84 33.07 -1.27 -18.47
CA PRO A 84 32.22 -1.67 -19.59
C PRO A 84 33.13 -2.12 -20.73
N ARG A 85 32.91 -3.32 -21.28
CA ARG A 85 33.42 -3.60 -22.63
C ARG A 85 32.78 -2.58 -23.58
N PRO A 86 33.54 -1.94 -24.48
CA PRO A 86 32.97 -1.04 -25.47
C PRO A 86 32.10 -1.87 -26.43
N GLY A 87 30.79 -1.92 -26.15
CA GLY A 87 29.75 -2.34 -27.08
C GLY A 87 29.10 -1.09 -27.71
N PRO A 88 28.44 -1.23 -28.86
CA PRO A 88 27.85 -0.10 -29.58
C PRO A 88 26.87 0.66 -28.69
N LEU A 89 26.89 2.00 -28.80
CA LEU A 89 26.10 2.99 -28.07
C LEU A 89 24.71 2.45 -27.69
N SER A 90 24.62 1.90 -26.49
CA SER A 90 23.35 1.53 -25.90
C SER A 90 22.66 2.84 -25.50
N GLN A 91 21.38 2.97 -25.84
CA GLN A 91 20.53 4.06 -25.38
C GLN A 91 20.79 4.37 -23.90
N PRO A 92 20.73 5.63 -23.45
CA PRO A 92 20.92 5.95 -22.03
C PRO A 92 19.96 5.08 -21.23
N LYS A 93 20.52 4.14 -20.45
CA LYS A 93 19.71 3.29 -19.58
C LYS A 93 18.94 4.23 -18.67
N SER A 94 17.61 4.15 -18.71
CA SER A 94 16.77 4.79 -17.72
C SER A 94 17.33 4.45 -16.33
N GLN A 95 17.45 5.47 -15.48
CA GLN A 95 17.98 5.23 -14.13
C GLN A 95 17.12 4.19 -13.42
N PRO A 96 17.70 3.27 -12.63
CA PRO A 96 16.92 2.26 -11.97
C PRO A 96 16.00 2.91 -10.91
N LYS A 97 14.72 2.55 -10.95
CA LYS A 97 13.75 2.88 -9.90
C LYS A 97 14.13 2.14 -8.63
N ILE A 98 14.30 2.86 -7.53
CA ILE A 98 14.65 2.30 -6.22
C ILE A 98 13.53 2.42 -5.20
N GLY A 99 12.46 3.17 -5.51
CA GLY A 99 11.40 3.42 -4.54
C GLY A 99 10.20 4.14 -5.12
N CYS A 100 9.32 4.56 -4.22
CA CYS A 100 8.17 5.42 -4.49
C CYS A 100 7.93 6.39 -3.32
N GLU A 101 7.46 7.59 -3.66
CA GLU A 101 6.70 8.46 -2.76
C GLU A 101 5.21 8.24 -2.91
N TYR A 102 4.45 8.49 -1.84
CA TYR A 102 3.02 8.25 -1.77
C TYR A 102 2.29 9.49 -1.28
N TYR A 103 1.19 9.81 -1.96
CA TYR A 103 0.33 10.95 -1.61
C TYR A 103 -1.11 10.49 -1.41
N TYR A 104 -1.77 11.12 -0.44
CA TYR A 104 -3.07 10.69 0.05
C TYR A 104 -4.06 11.84 0.05
N LEU A 105 -5.34 11.56 -0.21
CA LEU A 105 -6.45 12.48 0.06
C LEU A 105 -7.22 11.94 1.26
N GLY A 106 -6.89 12.40 2.47
CA GLY A 106 -7.33 11.70 3.68
C GLY A 106 -6.64 10.34 3.81
N ASP A 107 -7.36 9.23 3.62
CA ASP A 107 -6.80 7.86 3.66
C ASP A 107 -6.57 7.19 2.30
N PRO A 108 -7.40 7.42 1.28
CA PRO A 108 -7.12 6.92 -0.06
C PRO A 108 -5.76 7.39 -0.59
N LEU A 109 -4.96 6.43 -1.08
CA LEU A 109 -3.74 6.70 -1.84
C LEU A 109 -4.16 7.22 -3.22
N ILE A 110 -3.79 8.45 -3.56
CA ILE A 110 -4.17 9.12 -4.81
C ILE A 110 -3.02 9.23 -5.82
N GLU A 111 -1.77 9.15 -5.37
CA GLU A 111 -0.60 9.26 -6.26
C GLU A 111 0.57 8.46 -5.71
N GLU A 112 1.27 7.77 -6.61
CA GLU A 112 2.57 7.15 -6.37
C GLU A 112 3.58 7.71 -7.38
N ALA A 113 4.65 8.32 -6.87
CA ALA A 113 5.70 8.91 -7.70
C ALA A 113 6.99 8.08 -7.57
N PRO A 114 7.58 7.56 -8.66
CA PRO A 114 8.79 6.76 -8.58
C PRO A 114 9.99 7.58 -8.08
N ILE A 115 10.87 6.92 -7.32
CA ILE A 115 12.15 7.45 -6.88
C ILE A 115 13.26 6.74 -7.65
N TYR A 116 14.12 7.50 -8.30
CA TYR A 116 15.29 6.99 -9.02
C TYR A 116 16.55 6.93 -8.13
N ALA A 117 17.57 6.23 -8.62
CA ALA A 117 18.79 5.96 -7.87
C ALA A 117 19.59 7.20 -7.45
N ASP A 118 19.45 8.31 -8.16
CA ASP A 118 20.03 9.60 -7.77
C ASP A 118 19.22 10.34 -6.68
N GLY A 119 18.11 9.74 -6.21
CA GLY A 119 17.21 10.28 -5.22
C GLY A 119 16.14 11.22 -5.79
N THR A 120 16.10 11.43 -7.11
CA THR A 120 15.06 12.25 -7.74
C THR A 120 13.70 11.58 -7.64
N VAL A 121 12.69 12.39 -7.34
CA VAL A 121 11.28 11.99 -7.39
C VAL A 121 10.73 12.43 -8.73
N ALA A 122 10.34 11.46 -9.54
CA ALA A 122 9.91 11.71 -10.92
C ALA A 122 8.39 11.83 -11.00
N PHE A 123 7.89 13.03 -10.67
CA PHE A 123 6.46 13.34 -10.70
C PHE A 123 5.86 13.22 -12.09
N GLU A 124 6.62 13.44 -13.15
CA GLU A 124 6.17 13.25 -14.54
C GLU A 124 5.93 11.77 -14.90
N HIS A 125 6.39 10.85 -14.05
CA HIS A 125 6.19 9.40 -14.17
C HIS A 125 5.20 8.86 -13.12
N SER A 126 4.50 9.73 -12.38
CA SER A 126 3.58 9.32 -11.31
C SER A 126 2.37 8.56 -11.86
N THR A 127 1.90 7.62 -11.05
CA THR A 127 0.61 6.97 -11.25
C THR A 127 -0.41 7.64 -10.33
N HIS A 128 -1.53 8.08 -10.90
CA HIS A 128 -2.65 8.66 -10.18
C HIS A 128 -3.80 7.65 -10.07
N TRP A 129 -4.36 7.51 -8.86
CA TRP A 129 -5.48 6.64 -8.56
C TRP A 129 -6.73 7.50 -8.37
N LEU A 130 -7.72 7.33 -9.25
CA LEU A 130 -8.95 8.11 -9.29
C LEU A 130 -10.08 7.34 -8.60
N TYR A 131 -10.70 7.95 -7.59
CA TYR A 131 -11.76 7.33 -6.79
C TYR A 131 -13.09 8.03 -7.08
N ALA A 132 -14.14 7.25 -7.31
CA ALA A 132 -15.49 7.78 -7.22
C ALA A 132 -15.82 8.18 -5.75
N PRO A 133 -16.77 9.11 -5.54
CA PRO A 133 -17.16 9.52 -4.21
C PRO A 133 -17.47 8.33 -3.28
N ASN A 134 -16.94 8.38 -2.07
CA ASN A 134 -17.15 7.37 -1.01
C ASN A 134 -16.72 5.93 -1.36
N GLN A 135 -15.87 5.73 -2.38
CA GLN A 135 -15.27 4.43 -2.69
C GLN A 135 -13.96 4.20 -1.93
N LEU A 136 -13.69 2.93 -1.60
CA LEU A 136 -12.43 2.49 -1.00
C LEU A 136 -11.38 2.04 -2.03
N THR A 137 -11.83 1.77 -3.25
CA THR A 137 -11.00 1.27 -4.34
C THR A 137 -11.10 2.26 -5.49
N PRO A 138 -10.00 2.57 -6.19
CA PRO A 138 -10.06 3.48 -7.31
C PRO A 138 -10.88 2.87 -8.45
N THR A 139 -11.56 3.74 -9.18
CA THR A 139 -12.30 3.43 -10.40
C THR A 139 -11.38 3.48 -11.62
N ALA A 140 -10.31 4.27 -11.57
CA ALA A 140 -9.35 4.37 -12.66
C ALA A 140 -7.92 4.65 -12.17
N ARG A 141 -6.96 4.32 -13.03
CA ARG A 141 -5.53 4.62 -12.94
C ARG A 141 -5.18 5.53 -14.11
N TYR A 142 -4.51 6.64 -13.85
CA TYR A 142 -3.96 7.53 -14.87
C TYR A 142 -2.45 7.63 -14.74
N GLN A 143 -1.73 7.43 -15.83
CA GLN A 143 -0.27 7.56 -15.86
C GLN A 143 0.18 8.00 -17.25
N GLN A 144 0.99 9.05 -17.33
CA GLN A 144 1.62 9.52 -18.57
C GLN A 144 0.67 9.67 -19.78
N GLY A 145 -0.53 10.20 -19.55
CA GLY A 145 -1.51 10.41 -20.61
C GLY A 145 -2.37 9.18 -20.94
N GLU A 146 -2.12 8.04 -20.32
CA GLU A 146 -2.91 6.81 -20.46
C GLU A 146 -3.89 6.64 -19.30
N LEU A 147 -5.17 6.45 -19.63
CA LEU A 147 -6.23 6.15 -18.67
C LEU A 147 -6.57 4.66 -18.72
N ASN A 148 -6.61 4.02 -17.54
CA ASN A 148 -6.96 2.63 -17.37
C ASN A 148 -8.09 2.49 -16.34
N TYR A 149 -9.18 1.82 -16.68
CA TYR A 149 -10.29 1.52 -15.78
C TYR A 149 -9.97 0.33 -14.89
N VAL A 150 -10.24 0.47 -13.60
CA VAL A 150 -10.03 -0.57 -12.60
C VAL A 150 -11.29 -1.41 -12.49
N ILE A 151 -11.16 -2.71 -12.73
CA ILE A 151 -12.23 -3.68 -12.49
C ILE A 151 -11.95 -4.38 -11.17
N THR A 152 -13.01 -4.55 -10.36
CA THR A 152 -12.90 -5.15 -9.04
C THR A 152 -13.75 -6.41 -8.89
N ASP A 153 -13.41 -7.23 -7.91
CA ASP A 153 -14.30 -8.29 -7.40
C ASP A 153 -15.44 -7.72 -6.52
N GLN A 154 -16.24 -8.60 -5.93
CA GLN A 154 -17.40 -8.23 -5.10
C GLN A 154 -17.05 -7.52 -3.78
N ILE A 155 -15.82 -7.65 -3.29
CA ILE A 155 -15.38 -6.95 -2.06
C ILE A 155 -14.62 -5.67 -2.37
N GLY A 156 -14.33 -5.38 -3.65
CA GLY A 156 -13.61 -4.21 -4.11
C GLY A 156 -12.12 -4.45 -4.34
N THR A 157 -11.65 -5.68 -4.47
CA THR A 157 -10.26 -5.99 -4.82
C THR A 157 -10.03 -5.74 -6.30
N PRO A 158 -9.04 -4.93 -6.73
CA PRO A 158 -8.68 -4.81 -8.14
C PRO A 158 -8.26 -6.16 -8.73
N THR A 159 -8.91 -6.56 -9.82
CA THR A 159 -8.64 -7.80 -10.56
C THR A 159 -8.11 -7.54 -11.95
N GLU A 160 -8.52 -6.44 -12.58
CA GLU A 160 -8.12 -6.09 -13.95
C GLU A 160 -7.90 -4.57 -14.13
N LEU A 161 -7.04 -4.23 -15.08
CA LEU A 161 -6.95 -2.89 -15.66
C LEU A 161 -7.31 -2.97 -17.15
N LEU A 162 -8.27 -2.16 -17.58
CA LEU A 162 -8.68 -2.05 -18.98
C LEU A 162 -8.29 -0.68 -19.53
N ALA A 163 -7.70 -0.61 -20.71
CA ALA A 163 -7.49 0.66 -21.40
C ALA A 163 -8.82 1.27 -21.87
N GLU A 164 -8.77 2.50 -22.39
CA GLU A 164 -9.96 3.23 -22.87
C GLU A 164 -10.74 2.50 -23.97
N ASP A 165 -10.06 1.68 -24.78
CA ASP A 165 -10.67 0.85 -25.84
C ASP A 165 -11.21 -0.50 -25.33
N GLY A 166 -11.14 -0.76 -24.02
CA GLY A 166 -11.56 -2.00 -23.38
C GLY A 166 -10.52 -3.14 -23.43
N THR A 167 -9.33 -2.89 -23.98
CA THR A 167 -8.26 -3.91 -23.99
C THR A 167 -7.69 -4.14 -22.59
N GLY A 168 -7.49 -5.41 -22.21
CA GLY A 168 -6.92 -5.76 -20.92
C GLY A 168 -5.41 -5.49 -20.86
N ARG A 169 -4.99 -4.59 -19.96
CA ARG A 169 -3.57 -4.22 -19.73
C ARG A 169 -2.93 -5.01 -18.61
N TRP A 170 -3.72 -5.33 -17.59
CA TRP A 170 -3.28 -6.09 -16.43
C TRP A 170 -4.42 -6.98 -15.92
N ARG A 171 -4.08 -8.16 -15.42
CA ARG A 171 -5.02 -9.06 -14.74
C ARG A 171 -4.32 -9.86 -13.67
N VAL A 172 -4.97 -10.02 -12.51
CA VAL A 172 -4.49 -10.88 -11.44
C VAL A 172 -5.57 -11.83 -10.97
N LYS A 173 -5.15 -13.05 -10.62
CA LYS A 173 -5.96 -14.02 -9.88
C LYS A 173 -5.26 -14.30 -8.56
N HIS A 174 -5.99 -14.10 -7.46
CA HIS A 174 -5.52 -14.37 -6.10
C HIS A 174 -6.25 -15.59 -5.49
N ASN A 175 -5.68 -16.14 -4.42
CA ASN A 175 -6.39 -17.08 -3.55
C ASN A 175 -7.30 -16.31 -2.57
N LEU A 176 -8.02 -17.05 -1.72
CA LEU A 176 -8.93 -16.47 -0.73
C LEU A 176 -8.27 -15.45 0.22
N TRP A 177 -6.97 -15.58 0.46
CA TRP A 177 -6.20 -14.76 1.39
C TRP A 177 -5.33 -13.70 0.70
N GLY A 178 -5.52 -13.49 -0.60
CA GLY A 178 -4.83 -12.44 -1.35
C GLY A 178 -3.46 -12.83 -1.93
N SER A 179 -2.99 -14.07 -1.78
CA SER A 179 -1.76 -14.52 -2.45
C SER A 179 -2.00 -14.62 -3.95
N ILE A 180 -1.07 -14.10 -4.75
CA ILE A 180 -1.15 -14.14 -6.22
C ILE A 180 -0.96 -15.58 -6.70
N LEU A 181 -1.94 -16.10 -7.44
CA LEU A 181 -1.87 -17.40 -8.11
C LEU A 181 -1.40 -17.25 -9.56
N LYS A 182 -1.87 -16.21 -10.24
CA LYS A 182 -1.49 -15.90 -11.62
C LYS A 182 -1.62 -14.41 -11.85
N GLN A 183 -0.67 -13.83 -12.56
CA GLN A 183 -0.70 -12.43 -12.99
C GLN A 183 -0.31 -12.35 -14.46
N TYR A 184 -0.92 -11.41 -15.16
CA TYR A 184 -0.61 -11.04 -16.53
C TYR A 184 -0.49 -9.51 -16.62
N SER A 185 0.49 -9.04 -17.37
CA SER A 185 0.65 -7.64 -17.74
C SER A 185 1.09 -7.57 -19.20
N VAL A 186 0.62 -6.55 -19.92
CA VAL A 186 1.06 -6.29 -21.30
C VAL A 186 2.46 -5.67 -21.32
N ASN A 187 2.74 -4.76 -20.38
CA ASN A 187 4.02 -4.06 -20.25
C ASN A 187 4.54 -4.05 -18.81
N ASP A 188 5.81 -3.72 -18.62
CA ASP A 188 6.42 -3.65 -17.27
C ASP A 188 5.79 -2.55 -16.40
N ASP A 189 5.22 -1.50 -17.00
CA ASP A 189 4.56 -0.38 -16.29
C ASP A 189 3.07 -0.63 -16.04
N ASP A 190 2.47 -1.65 -16.67
CA ASP A 190 1.05 -1.97 -16.55
C ASP A 190 0.76 -2.85 -15.33
N PHE A 191 1.05 -2.35 -14.12
CA PHE A 191 0.78 -3.07 -12.87
C PHE A 191 -0.16 -2.32 -11.94
N CYS A 192 -0.90 -3.09 -11.13
CA CYS A 192 -1.67 -2.59 -10.00
C CYS A 192 -1.17 -3.25 -8.71
N ASN A 193 -0.63 -2.45 -7.79
CA ASN A 193 -0.18 -2.92 -6.48
C ASN A 193 -1.28 -2.89 -5.42
N LEU A 194 -2.45 -2.30 -5.70
CA LEU A 194 -3.57 -2.32 -4.77
C LEU A 194 -4.12 -3.74 -4.61
N ARG A 195 -4.45 -4.13 -3.37
CA ARG A 195 -4.93 -5.48 -3.01
C ARG A 195 -6.35 -5.39 -2.46
N PHE A 196 -6.68 -6.12 -1.39
CA PHE A 196 -7.96 -5.90 -0.72
C PHE A 196 -8.13 -4.41 -0.39
N PRO A 197 -9.35 -3.88 -0.29
CA PRO A 197 -9.55 -2.45 -0.04
C PRO A 197 -8.70 -1.93 1.11
N GLY A 198 -7.96 -0.83 0.88
CA GLY A 198 -6.99 -0.25 1.83
C GLY A 198 -5.59 -0.85 1.80
N GLN A 199 -5.35 -1.92 1.03
CA GLN A 199 -4.08 -2.62 0.99
C GLN A 199 -3.23 -2.28 -0.24
N TYR A 200 -1.91 -2.21 -0.05
CA TYR A 200 -0.91 -1.99 -1.09
C TYR A 200 0.19 -3.06 -1.02
N LEU A 201 0.48 -3.76 -2.12
CA LEU A 201 1.55 -4.76 -2.20
C LEU A 201 2.94 -4.12 -2.23
N ASP A 202 3.76 -4.56 -1.29
CA ASP A 202 5.20 -4.36 -1.31
C ASP A 202 5.89 -5.53 -2.00
N ASN A 203 6.23 -5.35 -3.28
CA ASN A 203 6.88 -6.37 -4.11
C ASN A 203 8.16 -6.95 -3.48
N GLU A 204 8.91 -6.13 -2.74
CA GLU A 204 10.15 -6.55 -2.09
C GLU A 204 9.95 -7.57 -0.96
N SER A 205 8.80 -7.52 -0.29
CA SER A 205 8.50 -8.33 0.89
C SER A 205 7.38 -9.34 0.66
N GLY A 206 6.55 -9.12 -0.35
CA GLY A 206 5.29 -9.83 -0.57
C GLY A 206 4.21 -9.45 0.45
N LEU A 207 4.46 -8.46 1.33
CA LEU A 207 3.50 -8.01 2.31
C LEU A 207 2.53 -6.99 1.72
N HIS A 208 1.34 -6.93 2.28
CA HIS A 208 0.35 -5.92 1.96
C HIS A 208 0.38 -4.87 3.07
N TYR A 209 0.89 -3.68 2.78
CA TYR A 209 0.76 -2.51 3.65
C TYR A 209 -0.72 -2.14 3.74
N ASN A 210 -1.26 -2.09 4.95
CA ASN A 210 -2.65 -1.79 5.24
C ASN A 210 -2.72 -0.76 6.38
N ARG A 211 -2.31 0.47 6.06
CA ARG A 211 -2.28 1.65 6.93
C ARG A 211 -1.57 1.41 8.27
N HIS A 212 -2.26 0.87 9.26
CA HIS A 212 -1.70 0.60 10.58
C HIS A 212 -0.97 -0.73 10.72
N ARG A 213 -1.17 -1.68 9.79
CA ARG A 213 -0.59 -3.02 9.88
C ARG A 213 -0.07 -3.51 8.54
N TYR A 214 0.80 -4.50 8.60
CA TYR A 214 1.29 -5.23 7.44
C TYR A 214 0.70 -6.63 7.44
N TYR A 215 0.07 -7.02 6.35
CA TYR A 215 -0.60 -8.31 6.18
C TYR A 215 0.27 -9.25 5.32
N ASP A 216 0.49 -10.49 5.78
CA ASP A 216 1.14 -11.55 5.01
C ASP A 216 0.06 -12.49 4.44
N PRO A 217 -0.22 -12.45 3.13
CA PRO A 217 -1.23 -13.31 2.52
C PRO A 217 -0.89 -14.81 2.62
N ASN A 218 0.39 -15.17 2.84
CA ASN A 218 0.81 -16.57 2.96
C ASN A 218 0.45 -17.18 4.33
N THR A 219 0.37 -16.35 5.37
CA THR A 219 -0.08 -16.79 6.71
C THR A 219 -1.50 -16.37 7.01
N ALA A 220 -2.11 -15.55 6.15
CA ALA A 220 -3.41 -14.92 6.35
C ALA A 220 -3.49 -14.11 7.65
N GLN A 221 -2.38 -13.49 8.05
CA GLN A 221 -2.26 -12.76 9.31
C GLN A 221 -1.54 -11.43 9.14
N TYR A 222 -1.85 -10.49 10.03
CA TYR A 222 -1.02 -9.33 10.26
C TYR A 222 0.29 -9.70 10.96
N LEU A 223 1.32 -8.88 10.77
CA LEU A 223 2.64 -9.08 11.38
C LEU A 223 2.74 -8.57 12.82
N THR A 224 1.78 -7.75 13.24
CA THR A 224 1.71 -7.13 14.56
C THR A 224 0.34 -7.42 15.17
N THR A 225 0.26 -7.36 16.50
CA THR A 225 -1.03 -7.36 17.19
C THR A 225 -1.87 -6.16 16.77
N ASP A 226 -3.18 -6.31 16.81
CA ASP A 226 -4.12 -5.21 16.64
C ASP A 226 -3.81 -4.07 17.63
N PRO A 227 -3.56 -2.83 17.17
CA PRO A 227 -3.35 -1.69 18.03
C PRO A 227 -4.48 -1.46 19.05
N ILE A 228 -5.72 -1.87 18.74
CA ILE A 228 -6.86 -1.76 19.66
C ILE A 228 -7.09 -2.99 20.54
N GLY A 229 -6.17 -3.95 20.51
CA GLY A 229 -6.23 -5.15 21.35
C GLY A 229 -7.52 -5.95 21.11
N LEU A 230 -8.18 -6.36 22.19
CA LEU A 230 -9.39 -7.20 22.12
C LEU A 230 -10.62 -6.47 21.57
N ALA A 231 -10.60 -5.15 21.46
CA ALA A 231 -11.66 -4.41 20.75
C ALA A 231 -11.64 -4.69 19.23
N GLY A 232 -10.50 -5.18 18.72
CA GLY A 232 -10.36 -5.77 17.39
C GLY A 232 -10.71 -7.27 17.35
N GLY A 233 -11.41 -7.79 18.36
CA GLY A 233 -11.83 -9.18 18.42
C GLY A 233 -10.78 -10.12 19.02
N PHE A 234 -11.13 -11.41 19.02
CA PHE A 234 -10.41 -12.43 19.80
C PHE A 234 -9.09 -12.90 19.15
N ASN A 235 -8.91 -12.67 17.84
CA ASN A 235 -7.66 -12.97 17.15
C ASN A 235 -6.92 -11.67 16.78
N PRO A 236 -5.95 -11.22 17.60
CA PRO A 236 -5.30 -9.93 17.39
C PRO A 236 -4.41 -9.87 16.14
N TYR A 237 -4.14 -11.01 15.49
CA TYR A 237 -3.37 -11.08 14.25
C TYR A 237 -4.25 -11.38 13.02
N GLY A 238 -5.54 -11.61 13.20
CA GLY A 238 -6.44 -11.94 12.10
C GLY A 238 -6.76 -10.74 11.22
N TYR A 239 -6.99 -10.98 9.92
CA TYR A 239 -7.49 -9.97 8.99
C TYR A 239 -8.99 -9.69 9.23
N VAL A 240 -9.84 -10.63 8.81
CA VAL A 240 -11.29 -10.61 9.04
C VAL A 240 -11.80 -12.04 9.26
N HIS A 241 -12.97 -12.18 9.88
CA HIS A 241 -13.58 -13.49 10.10
C HIS A 241 -14.10 -14.14 8.79
N ASN A 242 -14.69 -13.34 7.89
CA ASN A 242 -15.17 -13.82 6.60
C ASN A 242 -14.61 -12.97 5.43
N PRO A 243 -13.47 -13.35 4.84
CA PRO A 243 -12.81 -12.56 3.79
C PRO A 243 -13.58 -12.51 2.46
N THR A 244 -14.68 -13.27 2.31
CA THR A 244 -15.51 -13.23 1.09
C THR A 244 -16.53 -12.07 1.08
N GLY A 245 -16.81 -11.47 2.23
CA GLY A 245 -17.75 -10.35 2.36
C GLY A 245 -17.28 -9.22 3.29
N TRP A 246 -16.29 -9.48 4.14
CA TRP A 246 -15.77 -8.52 5.12
C TRP A 246 -14.41 -7.99 4.66
N ILE A 247 -14.11 -6.74 5.02
CA ILE A 247 -12.86 -6.06 4.70
C ILE A 247 -12.36 -5.29 5.92
N ASP A 248 -11.05 -5.01 5.96
CA ASP A 248 -10.42 -4.12 6.95
C ASP A 248 -9.58 -3.05 6.24
N PRO A 249 -10.19 -1.90 5.86
CA PRO A 249 -9.52 -0.87 5.06
C PRO A 249 -8.46 -0.06 5.80
N LEU A 250 -8.44 -0.12 7.13
CA LEU A 250 -7.51 0.65 7.97
C LEU A 250 -6.53 -0.25 8.72
N GLY A 251 -6.75 -1.56 8.72
CA GLY A 251 -5.98 -2.48 9.53
C GLY A 251 -6.31 -2.36 11.02
N LEU A 252 -7.57 -2.19 11.42
CA LEU A 252 -8.03 -2.05 12.83
C LEU A 252 -9.27 -2.91 13.18
N VAL A 253 -9.49 -3.99 12.42
CA VAL A 253 -10.61 -4.94 12.51
C VAL A 253 -11.99 -4.36 12.12
N CYS A 254 -12.77 -5.28 11.53
CA CYS A 254 -14.02 -5.16 10.81
C CYS A 254 -14.99 -4.07 11.31
N CYS A 255 -15.44 -3.26 10.35
CA CYS A 255 -16.69 -2.53 10.49
C CYS A 255 -17.83 -3.55 10.41
N GLU A 256 -18.57 -3.75 11.50
CA GLU A 256 -19.95 -4.25 11.36
C GLU A 256 -20.74 -3.20 10.59
N PHE A 257 -21.53 -3.65 9.62
CA PHE A 257 -22.25 -2.77 8.70
C PHE A 257 -23.55 -2.32 9.35
N ASP A 258 -23.73 -1.00 9.51
CA ASP A 258 -25.05 -0.43 9.68
C ASP A 258 -25.61 -0.10 8.29
N SER A 259 -26.88 -0.40 8.04
CA SER A 259 -27.46 -0.56 6.69
C SER A 259 -27.66 0.73 5.87
N GLY A 260 -27.04 1.84 6.28
CA GLY A 260 -27.15 3.15 5.62
C GLY A 260 -25.85 3.92 5.42
N MET A 261 -24.68 3.39 5.80
CA MET A 261 -23.40 4.10 5.79
C MET A 261 -22.38 3.47 4.83
N SER A 262 -21.59 4.28 4.13
CA SER A 262 -20.53 3.74 3.26
C SER A 262 -19.42 3.08 4.08
N ARG A 263 -18.72 2.11 3.49
CA ARG A 263 -17.60 1.40 4.13
C ARG A 263 -16.48 2.35 4.58
N VAL A 264 -16.23 3.40 3.81
CA VAL A 264 -15.26 4.45 4.14
C VAL A 264 -15.70 5.22 5.38
N GLU A 265 -16.96 5.65 5.41
CA GLU A 265 -17.51 6.42 6.54
C GLU A 265 -17.55 5.60 7.82
N ALA A 266 -17.94 4.33 7.75
CA ALA A 266 -17.92 3.43 8.91
C ALA A 266 -16.50 3.28 9.47
N ALA A 267 -15.50 3.09 8.60
CA ALA A 267 -14.10 3.00 8.99
C ALA A 267 -13.59 4.32 9.60
N ARG A 268 -13.94 5.46 8.99
CA ARG A 268 -13.58 6.80 9.49
C ARG A 268 -14.22 7.14 10.83
N LEU A 269 -15.51 6.85 10.99
CA LEU A 269 -16.24 7.06 12.26
C LEU A 269 -15.67 6.17 13.35
N ARG A 270 -15.32 4.92 13.04
CA ARG A 270 -14.66 4.03 14.00
C ARG A 270 -13.31 4.59 14.42
N GLN A 271 -12.49 5.04 13.48
CA GLN A 271 -11.23 5.70 13.82
C GLN A 271 -11.43 6.97 14.67
N ALA A 272 -12.39 7.82 14.30
CA ALA A 272 -12.71 9.03 15.05
C ALA A 272 -13.22 8.72 16.47
N LYS A 273 -14.00 7.65 16.65
CA LYS A 273 -14.45 7.18 17.96
C LYS A 273 -13.29 6.65 18.80
N MET A 274 -12.42 5.83 18.21
CA MET A 274 -11.22 5.33 18.90
C MET A 274 -10.33 6.47 19.41
N LEU A 275 -10.26 7.57 18.66
CA LEU A 275 -9.56 8.80 19.04
C LEU A 275 -10.15 9.51 20.24
N GLN A 276 -11.48 9.58 20.31
CA GLN A 276 -12.19 10.15 21.45
C GLN A 276 -12.00 9.29 22.69
N ASP A 277 -11.98 7.97 22.51
CA ASP A 277 -11.92 6.99 23.59
C ASP A 277 -10.48 6.70 24.06
N ASN A 278 -9.44 7.28 23.43
CA ASN A 278 -8.02 6.95 23.67
C ASN A 278 -7.71 5.44 23.54
N ILE A 279 -8.44 4.74 22.66
CA ILE A 279 -8.29 3.29 22.47
C ILE A 279 -7.29 3.03 21.36
N GLY A 280 -6.13 2.50 21.73
CA GLY A 280 -5.08 2.09 20.81
C GLY A 280 -3.90 3.06 20.81
N TYR A 281 -2.69 2.51 20.83
CA TYR A 281 -1.49 3.30 20.64
C TYR A 281 -1.49 3.74 19.17
N ASN A 282 -1.41 5.06 18.92
CA ASN A 282 -1.19 5.66 17.61
C ASN A 282 -2.45 5.86 16.75
N ILE A 283 -3.22 6.91 17.04
CA ILE A 283 -4.33 7.33 16.19
C ILE A 283 -4.18 8.82 15.90
N SER A 284 -4.27 9.15 14.61
CA SER A 284 -4.25 10.47 13.96
C SER A 284 -5.08 11.53 14.71
N PRO A 285 -4.85 12.86 14.60
CA PRO A 285 -5.52 13.89 15.41
C PRO A 285 -7.06 13.81 15.48
N LYS A 286 -7.62 14.34 16.58
CA LYS A 286 -9.01 14.24 17.04
C LYS A 286 -10.11 14.71 16.07
N SER A 287 -9.76 15.28 14.91
CA SER A 287 -10.70 15.68 13.86
C SER A 287 -10.04 15.65 12.48
N TRP A 288 -10.73 15.05 11.53
CA TRP A 288 -10.34 14.95 10.11
C TRP A 288 -10.49 16.25 9.35
N GLU A 289 -11.43 17.10 9.78
CA GLU A 289 -11.72 18.39 9.15
C GLU A 289 -10.65 19.45 9.46
N GLN A 290 -9.78 19.19 10.43
CA GLN A 290 -8.78 20.14 10.90
C GLN A 290 -7.41 20.01 10.22
N TYR A 291 -7.15 18.94 9.46
CA TYR A 291 -5.81 18.67 8.93
C TYR A 291 -5.79 18.27 7.44
N PRO A 292 -5.38 19.19 6.55
CA PRO A 292 -5.17 18.96 5.13
C PRO A 292 -4.20 17.81 4.80
N SER A 293 -4.33 17.28 3.59
CA SER A 293 -3.34 16.40 2.97
C SER A 293 -1.96 17.08 2.85
N ILE A 294 -0.89 16.30 2.91
CA ILE A 294 0.47 16.79 2.60
C ILE A 294 0.64 16.73 1.07
N GLY A 295 0.79 17.89 0.43
CA GLY A 295 1.08 18.01 -1.00
C GLY A 295 2.57 17.87 -1.31
N LYS A 296 2.89 17.93 -2.61
CA LYS A 296 4.25 17.84 -3.15
C LYS A 296 5.18 18.82 -2.41
N ASN A 297 6.34 18.32 -1.95
CA ASN A 297 7.38 19.07 -1.23
C ASN A 297 7.06 19.49 0.23
N GLY A 298 6.12 18.83 0.91
CA GLY A 298 5.79 19.17 2.30
C GLY A 298 4.92 20.42 2.44
N THR A 299 4.32 20.89 1.34
CA THR A 299 3.38 22.01 1.32
C THR A 299 1.96 21.48 1.49
N PHE A 300 1.23 21.97 2.50
CA PHE A 300 -0.14 21.56 2.82
C PHE A 300 -1.11 21.89 1.67
N VAL A 301 -1.89 20.93 1.18
CA VAL A 301 -3.09 21.24 0.39
C VAL A 301 -4.23 20.28 0.70
N THR A 302 -5.32 20.86 1.21
CA THR A 302 -6.76 20.58 1.00
C THR A 302 -7.56 21.15 2.18
N ASP A 303 -8.49 22.06 1.90
CA ASP A 303 -9.58 22.43 2.81
C ASP A 303 -10.76 21.43 2.67
N LYS A 304 -11.86 21.70 3.39
CA LYS A 304 -13.11 20.90 3.48
C LYS A 304 -13.78 20.50 2.15
N GLU A 305 -13.28 20.96 1.01
CA GLU A 305 -13.89 20.83 -0.33
C GLU A 305 -13.25 19.72 -1.19
N GLY A 306 -12.18 19.06 -0.71
CA GLY A 306 -11.56 17.90 -1.36
C GLY A 306 -10.68 18.23 -2.58
N ALA A 307 -10.08 17.20 -3.19
CA ALA A 307 -9.15 17.31 -4.34
C ALA A 307 -9.76 17.97 -5.59
N LEU A 308 -11.07 18.24 -5.59
CA LEU A 308 -11.79 18.81 -6.71
C LEU A 308 -11.43 20.28 -6.98
N LYS A 309 -10.85 21.03 -6.03
CA LYS A 309 -10.48 22.44 -6.27
C LYS A 309 -9.36 22.64 -7.30
N TYR A 310 -8.61 21.58 -7.62
CA TYR A 310 -7.60 21.60 -8.69
C TYR A 310 -8.18 21.52 -10.10
N PHE A 311 -9.44 21.14 -10.21
CA PHE A 311 -10.22 21.23 -11.42
C PHE A 311 -11.19 22.39 -11.17
N ASP A 312 -11.13 23.48 -11.93
CA ASP A 312 -11.89 24.71 -11.65
C ASP A 312 -13.41 24.55 -11.90
N THR A 313 -14.04 23.54 -11.29
CA THR A 313 -15.41 23.10 -11.51
C THR A 313 -16.14 22.97 -10.17
N LYS A 314 -17.12 23.87 -9.99
CA LYS A 314 -18.04 23.85 -8.85
C LYS A 314 -19.00 22.67 -8.97
N SER A 315 -18.98 21.79 -7.97
CA SER A 315 -20.02 20.85 -7.51
C SER A 315 -20.90 20.12 -8.55
N GLY A 316 -20.77 18.79 -8.60
CA GLY A 316 -21.69 17.85 -9.28
C GLY A 316 -21.03 16.49 -9.56
N GLU A 317 -21.81 15.44 -9.81
CA GLU A 317 -21.30 14.18 -10.38
C GLU A 317 -20.86 14.45 -11.83
N ILE A 318 -19.57 14.35 -12.12
CA ILE A 318 -19.01 14.65 -13.44
C ILE A 318 -18.08 13.51 -13.86
N ASN A 319 -18.25 13.01 -15.09
CA ASN A 319 -17.27 12.17 -15.76
C ASN A 319 -16.03 13.00 -16.09
N ILE A 320 -14.86 12.63 -15.59
CA ILE A 320 -13.61 13.36 -15.83
C ILE A 320 -13.05 12.92 -17.19
N PRO A 321 -13.01 13.80 -18.20
CA PRO A 321 -12.45 13.46 -19.51
C PRO A 321 -10.91 13.52 -19.48
N SER A 322 -10.26 12.71 -20.31
CA SER A 322 -8.79 12.56 -20.40
C SER A 322 -8.04 13.87 -20.69
N SER A 323 -8.71 14.88 -21.23
CA SER A 323 -8.14 16.22 -21.43
C SER A 323 -7.89 16.97 -20.12
N LEU A 324 -8.70 16.75 -19.08
CA LEU A 324 -8.63 17.49 -17.83
C LEU A 324 -7.52 16.96 -16.90
N ALA A 325 -7.12 15.70 -17.08
CA ALA A 325 -6.03 15.08 -16.30
C ALA A 325 -4.62 15.47 -16.79
N ARG A 326 -4.51 16.13 -17.96
CA ARG A 326 -3.22 16.51 -18.58
C ARG A 326 -2.67 17.86 -18.14
N ASP A 327 -3.49 18.69 -17.50
CA ASP A 327 -3.14 20.08 -17.11
C ASP A 327 -2.71 20.21 -15.62
N ILE A 328 -2.41 19.09 -14.95
CA ILE A 328 -1.83 18.99 -13.59
C ILE A 328 -0.42 18.43 -13.73
#